data_AF-A0A2S8PMH9-F1
#
_entry.id   AF-A0A2S8PMH9-F1
#
_cell.length_a   1.000
_cell.length_b   1.000
_cell.length_c   1.000
_cell.angle_alpha   90.00
_cell.angle_beta   90.00
_cell.angle_gamma   90.00
#
_symmetry.space_group_name_H-M   'P 1'
#
loop_
_entity.id
_entity.type
_entity.pdbx_description
1 polymer ?
#
loop_
_entity_poly.entity_id
_entity_poly.type
_entity_poly.pdbx_seq_one_letter_code
_entity_poly.pdbx_strand_id
1 'polypeptide(L)'
;MTKYIGRGKTILDALQNMDNVAPRRFYFAHNQMMIIGEDLAKKGVDGLFDLIDRDPEIRIDFSMLVAKHGTAAQVLETLTNMEKLPVKQMYKTLESYNKRASAAYPVSMKEFILKLNNPGEMAVTGSVEFIGDSEKAGTKENVEKISPDGYLRIGNMAVFKNGKLTGYLNPFDSKGLAIIKNKVQ
;
A
#
# COMPACT_ATOMS: atom_id res chain seq x y z
N MET A 1 -12.09 15.32 -4.17
CA MET A 1 -11.27 14.58 -3.18
C MET A 1 -10.26 15.57 -2.65
N THR A 2 -10.06 15.63 -1.35
CA THR A 2 -9.09 16.56 -0.75
C THR A 2 -7.84 15.77 -0.37
N LYS A 3 -6.68 16.24 -0.84
CA LYS A 3 -5.36 15.70 -0.52
C LYS A 3 -4.75 16.52 0.61
N TYR A 4 -4.28 15.85 1.65
CA TYR A 4 -3.47 16.46 2.70
C TYR A 4 -2.07 15.85 2.67
N ILE A 5 -1.04 16.67 2.83
CA ILE A 5 0.36 16.23 2.83
C ILE A 5 1.02 16.79 4.08
N GLY A 6 1.48 15.90 4.95
CA GLY A 6 2.38 16.22 6.06
C GLY A 6 3.82 15.86 5.72
N ARG A 7 4.78 16.68 6.14
CA ARG A 7 6.22 16.39 6.05
C ARG A 7 6.85 16.54 7.43
N GLY A 8 7.77 15.66 7.78
CA GLY A 8 8.41 15.66 9.10
C GLY A 8 9.66 14.80 9.12
N LYS A 9 10.43 14.88 10.21
CA LYS A 9 11.62 14.03 10.41
C LYS A 9 11.21 12.61 10.81
N THR A 10 10.10 12.49 11.52
CA THR A 10 9.45 11.23 11.88
C THR A 10 8.04 11.14 11.29
N ILE A 11 7.45 9.94 11.29
CA ILE A 11 6.04 9.74 10.88
C ILE A 11 5.10 10.55 11.79
N LEU A 12 5.40 10.61 13.09
CA LEU A 12 4.63 11.38 14.06
C LEU A 12 4.67 12.89 13.74
N ASP A 13 5.85 13.44 13.47
CA ASP A 13 5.99 14.85 13.07
C ASP A 13 5.22 15.15 11.78
N ALA A 14 5.28 14.23 10.82
CA ALA A 14 4.57 14.37 9.56
C ALA A 14 3.04 14.38 9.78
N LEU A 15 2.52 13.51 10.65
CA LEU A 15 1.10 13.49 11.02
C LEU A 15 0.68 14.77 11.75
N GLN A 16 1.46 15.25 12.72
CA GLN A 16 1.19 16.52 13.42
C GLN A 16 1.17 17.71 12.46
N ASN A 17 2.11 17.77 11.52
CA ASN A 17 2.11 18.80 10.49
C ASN A 17 0.92 18.69 9.53
N MET A 18 0.39 17.47 9.35
CA MET A 18 -0.82 17.25 8.56
C MET A 18 -2.09 17.70 9.31
N ASP A 19 -2.16 17.46 10.63
CA ASP A 19 -3.29 17.93 11.47
C ASP A 19 -3.43 19.46 11.42
N ASN A 20 -2.32 20.20 11.30
CA ASN A 20 -2.33 21.66 11.19
C ASN A 20 -3.01 22.20 9.91
N VAL A 21 -3.14 21.38 8.86
CA VAL A 21 -3.77 21.76 7.59
C VAL A 21 -5.13 21.10 7.39
N ALA A 22 -5.55 20.24 8.32
CA ALA A 22 -6.83 19.56 8.28
C ALA A 22 -7.85 20.26 9.20
N PRO A 23 -9.12 20.40 8.77
CA PRO A 23 -10.16 21.04 9.58
C PRO A 23 -10.57 20.21 10.81
N ARG A 24 -10.13 18.96 10.88
CA ARG A 24 -10.36 18.01 11.99
C ARG A 24 -9.14 17.12 12.13
N ARG A 25 -8.84 16.70 13.37
CA ARG A 25 -7.82 15.69 13.66
C ARG A 25 -8.08 14.43 12.84
N PHE A 26 -7.04 13.87 12.23
CA PHE A 26 -7.19 12.62 11.47
C PHE A 26 -7.59 11.47 12.40
N TYR A 27 -8.64 10.74 12.01
CA TYR A 27 -9.15 9.58 12.72
C TYR A 27 -8.97 8.33 11.85
N PHE A 28 -8.14 7.40 12.30
CA PHE A 28 -7.67 6.26 11.48
C PHE A 28 -8.48 4.98 11.67
N ALA A 29 -9.53 4.97 12.51
CA ALA A 29 -10.28 3.76 12.80
C ALA A 29 -11.09 3.18 11.61
N HIS A 30 -11.16 3.89 10.49
CA HIS A 30 -11.80 3.42 9.26
C HIS A 30 -10.83 3.37 8.07
N ASN A 31 -9.52 3.30 8.33
CA ASN A 31 -8.54 3.08 7.27
C ASN A 31 -8.81 1.74 6.56
N GLN A 32 -8.89 1.77 5.23
CA GLN A 32 -9.08 0.56 4.44
C GLN A 32 -7.75 0.01 3.91
N MET A 33 -6.80 0.91 3.62
CA MET A 33 -5.51 0.53 3.06
C MET A 33 -4.43 1.58 3.39
N MET A 34 -3.20 1.11 3.51
CA MET A 34 -2.00 1.92 3.61
C MET A 34 -1.05 1.59 2.46
N ILE A 35 -0.49 2.62 1.82
CA ILE A 35 0.52 2.46 0.77
C ILE A 35 1.85 3.00 1.29
N ILE A 36 2.87 2.14 1.26
CA ILE A 36 4.22 2.46 1.72
C ILE A 36 5.08 2.72 0.48
N GLY A 37 5.78 3.86 0.45
CA GLY A 37 6.76 4.13 -0.60
C GLY A 37 7.92 3.14 -0.54
N GLU A 38 8.43 2.71 -1.69
CA GLU A 38 9.52 1.71 -1.73
C GLU A 38 10.77 2.15 -0.95
N ASP A 39 11.13 3.43 -1.00
CA ASP A 39 12.28 3.97 -0.26
C ASP A 39 12.12 3.86 1.25
N LEU A 40 10.91 4.12 1.77
CA LEU A 40 10.61 3.93 3.19
C LEU A 40 10.65 2.45 3.55
N ALA A 41 10.06 1.60 2.69
CA ALA A 41 10.05 0.16 2.90
C ALA A 41 11.48 -0.43 2.95
N LYS A 42 12.41 0.07 2.13
CA LYS A 42 13.83 -0.33 2.14
C LYS A 42 14.58 0.16 3.38
N LYS A 43 14.30 1.39 3.83
CA LYS A 43 14.89 1.96 5.06
C LYS A 43 14.47 1.19 6.31
N GLY A 44 13.20 0.78 6.34
CA GLY A 44 12.59 0.04 7.43
C GLY A 44 11.24 0.63 7.83
N VAL A 45 10.32 -0.23 8.23
CA VAL A 45 8.97 0.15 8.66
C VAL A 45 8.81 0.18 10.19
N ASP A 46 9.92 0.11 10.94
CA ASP A 46 9.89 0.03 12.40
C ASP A 46 9.16 1.22 13.06
N GLY A 47 9.48 2.43 12.60
CA GLY A 47 8.83 3.65 13.09
C GLY A 47 7.32 3.73 12.78
N LEU A 48 6.82 2.93 11.83
CA LEU A 48 5.37 2.80 11.59
C LEU A 48 4.72 1.93 12.67
N PHE A 49 5.37 0.86 13.11
CA PHE A 49 4.88 0.02 14.20
C PHE A 49 4.90 0.77 15.52
N ASP A 50 5.98 1.50 15.80
CA ASP A 50 6.09 2.31 17.02
C ASP A 50 4.92 3.29 17.17
N LEU A 51 4.44 3.86 16.05
CA LEU A 51 3.29 4.74 16.04
C LEU A 51 1.99 3.98 16.35
N ILE A 52 1.79 2.83 15.70
CA ILE A 52 0.59 2.00 15.85
C ILE A 52 0.48 1.43 17.27
N ASP A 53 1.60 1.00 17.85
CA ASP A 53 1.64 0.43 19.21
C ASP A 53 1.38 1.49 20.29
N ARG A 54 1.72 2.75 20.01
CA ARG A 54 1.48 3.89 20.92
C ARG A 54 0.04 4.39 20.93
N ASP A 55 -0.74 4.12 19.88
CA ASP A 55 -2.12 4.62 19.75
C ASP A 55 -3.11 3.45 19.58
N PRO A 56 -3.76 3.02 20.68
CA PRO A 56 -4.71 1.90 20.64
C PRO A 56 -5.99 2.21 19.85
N GLU A 57 -6.24 3.47 19.45
CA GLU A 57 -7.37 3.81 18.57
C GLU A 57 -7.12 3.43 17.11
N ILE A 58 -5.86 3.18 16.73
CA ILE A 58 -5.52 2.73 15.38
C ILE A 58 -5.87 1.25 15.22
N ARG A 59 -6.97 0.98 14.51
CA ARG A 59 -7.26 -0.39 14.09
C ARG A 59 -6.22 -0.87 13.08
N ILE A 60 -5.69 -2.06 13.32
CA ILE A 60 -4.65 -2.71 12.49
C ILE A 60 -5.23 -3.71 11.47
N ASP A 61 -6.51 -3.61 11.13
CA ASP A 61 -7.17 -4.52 10.19
C ASP A 61 -7.21 -3.99 8.75
N PHE A 62 -6.55 -2.87 8.46
CA PHE A 62 -6.38 -2.36 7.11
C PHE A 62 -5.33 -3.16 6.32
N SER A 63 -5.48 -3.19 4.99
CA SER A 63 -4.52 -3.83 4.09
C SER A 63 -3.31 -2.94 3.82
N MET A 64 -2.16 -3.54 3.56
CA MET A 64 -0.95 -2.80 3.18
C MET A 64 -0.55 -3.10 1.74
N LEU A 65 0.09 -2.14 1.08
CA LEU A 65 0.78 -2.33 -0.19
C LEU A 65 2.07 -1.52 -0.24
N VAL A 66 3.05 -2.00 -1.01
CA VAL A 66 4.27 -1.25 -1.36
C VAL A 66 4.13 -0.63 -2.75
N ALA A 67 4.39 0.67 -2.88
CA ALA A 67 4.50 1.35 -4.17
C ALA A 67 5.83 0.99 -4.83
N LYS A 68 5.84 -0.05 -5.67
CA LYS A 68 7.02 -0.55 -6.37
C LYS A 68 7.36 0.37 -7.54
N HIS A 69 8.66 0.65 -7.70
CA HIS A 69 9.24 1.54 -8.70
C HIS A 69 8.68 2.97 -8.65
N GLY A 70 8.26 3.44 -7.48
CA GLY A 70 7.68 4.77 -7.35
C GLY A 70 7.35 5.18 -5.92
N THR A 71 6.58 6.26 -5.80
CA THR A 71 6.17 6.82 -4.52
C THR A 71 4.72 6.47 -4.20
N ALA A 72 4.39 6.36 -2.91
CA ALA A 72 3.01 6.23 -2.47
C ALA A 72 2.13 7.42 -2.96
N ALA A 73 2.73 8.60 -3.09
CA ALA A 73 2.07 9.81 -3.58
C ALA A 73 1.59 9.64 -5.04
N GLN A 74 2.46 9.19 -5.96
CA GLN A 74 2.09 8.92 -7.35
C GLN A 74 0.93 7.93 -7.46
N VAL A 75 0.93 6.89 -6.61
CA VAL A 75 -0.14 5.89 -6.58
C VAL A 75 -1.47 6.51 -6.10
N LEU A 76 -1.42 7.32 -5.03
CA LEU A 76 -2.61 7.98 -4.47
C LEU A 76 -3.15 9.12 -5.36
N GLU A 77 -2.30 9.72 -6.18
CA GLU A 77 -2.64 10.86 -7.06
C GLU A 77 -3.15 10.42 -8.44
N THR A 78 -3.06 9.14 -8.77
CA THR A 78 -3.58 8.62 -10.05
C THR A 78 -5.10 8.60 -10.04
N LEU A 79 -5.74 9.37 -10.94
CA LEU A 79 -7.19 9.28 -11.13
C LEU A 79 -7.54 8.04 -11.95
N THR A 80 -8.53 7.30 -11.49
CA THR A 80 -9.00 6.08 -12.13
C THR A 80 -10.44 6.22 -12.62
N ASN A 81 -10.75 5.60 -13.76
CA ASN A 81 -12.05 5.72 -14.43
C ASN A 81 -13.20 4.97 -13.73
N MET A 82 -12.93 3.84 -13.06
CA MET A 82 -13.96 3.00 -12.45
C MET A 82 -14.32 3.40 -11.02
N GLU A 83 -13.35 3.83 -10.22
CA GLU A 83 -13.59 4.32 -8.86
C GLU A 83 -12.95 5.68 -8.67
N LYS A 84 -13.68 6.59 -8.00
CA LYS A 84 -13.14 7.91 -7.65
C LYS A 84 -12.01 7.81 -6.60
N LEU A 85 -11.94 6.72 -5.85
CA LEU A 85 -10.92 6.46 -4.81
C LEU A 85 -9.93 5.39 -5.31
N PRO A 86 -8.68 5.76 -5.64
CA PRO A 86 -7.69 4.82 -6.17
C PRO A 86 -7.46 3.63 -5.25
N VAL A 87 -7.46 3.87 -3.93
CA VAL A 87 -7.36 2.84 -2.89
C VAL A 87 -8.46 1.78 -3.00
N LYS A 88 -9.70 2.19 -3.27
CA LYS A 88 -10.83 1.26 -3.39
C LYS A 88 -10.73 0.45 -4.67
N GLN A 89 -10.28 1.07 -5.77
CA GLN A 89 -9.96 0.34 -6.99
C GLN A 89 -8.86 -0.68 -6.74
N MET A 90 -7.75 -0.27 -6.13
CA MET A 90 -6.61 -1.13 -5.83
C MET A 90 -7.01 -2.32 -4.96
N TYR A 91 -7.81 -2.10 -3.91
CA TYR A 91 -8.32 -3.18 -3.08
C TYR A 91 -9.17 -4.17 -3.89
N LYS A 92 -10.12 -3.69 -4.70
CA LYS A 92 -10.95 -4.55 -5.57
C LYS A 92 -10.15 -5.26 -6.66
N THR A 93 -9.16 -4.57 -7.25
CA THR A 93 -8.27 -5.14 -8.27
C THR A 93 -7.39 -6.21 -7.64
N LEU A 94 -6.86 -5.99 -6.44
CA LEU A 94 -6.07 -6.96 -5.70
C LEU A 94 -6.92 -8.19 -5.33
N GLU A 95 -8.14 -8.01 -4.82
CA GLU A 95 -9.06 -9.12 -4.54
C GLU A 95 -9.40 -9.90 -5.82
N SER A 96 -9.70 -9.20 -6.91
CA SER A 96 -10.03 -9.83 -8.21
C SER A 96 -8.82 -10.54 -8.81
N TYR A 97 -7.63 -9.98 -8.67
CA TYR A 97 -6.39 -10.55 -9.16
C TYR A 97 -6.00 -11.79 -8.36
N ASN A 98 -6.19 -11.76 -7.03
CA ASN A 98 -5.98 -12.93 -6.18
C ASN A 98 -6.86 -14.11 -6.60
N LYS A 99 -8.17 -13.86 -6.84
CA LYS A 99 -9.13 -14.88 -7.30
C LYS A 99 -8.78 -15.51 -8.65
N ARG A 100 -8.11 -14.77 -9.55
CA ARG A 100 -7.85 -15.24 -10.92
C ARG A 100 -6.44 -15.79 -11.13
N ALA A 101 -5.44 -15.15 -10.51
CA ALA A 101 -4.03 -15.41 -10.78
C ALA A 101 -3.23 -15.78 -9.53
N SER A 102 -3.76 -15.45 -8.34
CA SER A 102 -3.14 -15.71 -7.03
C SER A 102 -1.70 -15.23 -6.87
N ALA A 103 -1.26 -14.24 -7.67
CA ALA A 103 0.10 -13.73 -7.64
C ALA A 103 0.30 -12.55 -6.66
N ALA A 104 -0.79 -11.96 -6.17
CA ALA A 104 -0.76 -11.04 -5.03
C ALA A 104 -2.07 -11.10 -4.25
N TYR A 105 -2.00 -10.99 -2.92
CA TYR A 105 -3.15 -11.04 -2.04
C TYR A 105 -3.08 -9.94 -0.96
N PRO A 106 -4.23 -9.47 -0.46
CA PRO A 106 -4.24 -8.49 0.63
C PRO A 106 -3.65 -9.10 1.90
N VAL A 107 -2.70 -8.39 2.50
CA VAL A 107 -2.14 -8.69 3.82
C VAL A 107 -2.54 -7.57 4.75
N SER A 108 -3.21 -7.90 5.85
CA SER A 108 -3.57 -6.92 6.86
C SER A 108 -2.34 -6.50 7.65
N MET A 109 -2.34 -5.28 8.18
CA MET A 109 -1.31 -4.77 9.08
C MET A 109 -1.09 -5.71 10.27
N LYS A 110 -2.15 -6.26 10.85
CA LYS A 110 -2.09 -7.27 11.90
C LYS A 110 -1.34 -8.53 11.48
N GLU A 111 -1.67 -9.12 10.32
CA GLU A 111 -0.98 -10.30 9.80
C GLU A 111 0.50 -10.00 9.56
N PHE A 112 0.81 -8.83 9.01
CA PHE A 112 2.17 -8.38 8.73
C PHE A 112 3.01 -8.24 10.01
N ILE A 113 2.48 -7.58 11.05
CA ILE A 113 3.15 -7.42 12.36
C ILE A 113 3.44 -8.78 12.99
N LEU A 114 2.45 -9.67 13.01
CA LEU A 114 2.61 -11.02 13.58
C LEU A 114 3.73 -11.80 12.89
N LYS A 115 3.91 -11.62 11.58
CA LYS A 115 4.96 -12.29 10.80
C LYS A 115 6.34 -11.68 11.04
N LEU A 116 6.44 -10.36 11.19
CA LEU A 116 7.70 -9.70 11.51
C LEU A 116 8.23 -10.07 12.90
N ASN A 117 7.33 -10.24 13.87
CA ASN A 117 7.70 -10.58 15.23
C ASN A 117 8.00 -12.07 15.45
N ASN A 118 7.81 -12.92 14.44
CA ASN A 118 8.07 -14.35 14.55
C ASN A 118 9.45 -14.72 13.96
N PRO A 119 10.44 -15.10 14.80
CA PRO A 119 11.76 -15.49 14.31
C PRO A 119 11.66 -16.67 13.35
N GLY A 120 12.18 -16.50 12.13
CA GLY A 120 12.17 -17.54 11.08
C GLY A 120 11.05 -17.40 10.05
N GLU A 121 10.11 -16.45 10.22
CA GLU A 121 9.16 -16.09 9.17
C GLU A 121 9.60 -14.82 8.43
N MET A 122 9.27 -14.77 7.14
CA MET A 122 9.39 -13.54 6.35
C MET A 122 8.01 -12.92 6.23
N ALA A 123 7.93 -11.62 6.50
CA ALA A 123 6.70 -10.88 6.27
C ALA A 123 6.59 -10.53 4.79
N VAL A 124 5.38 -10.59 4.25
CA VAL A 124 5.11 -10.28 2.84
C VAL A 124 3.92 -9.36 2.74
N THR A 125 3.85 -8.58 1.67
CA THR A 125 2.68 -7.76 1.36
C THR A 125 2.56 -7.58 -0.16
N GLY A 126 1.40 -7.20 -0.65
CA GLY A 126 1.23 -6.93 -2.09
C GLY A 126 2.02 -5.69 -2.52
N SER A 127 2.27 -5.57 -3.82
CA SER A 127 2.81 -4.34 -4.40
C SER A 127 1.88 -3.74 -5.44
N VAL A 128 2.04 -2.45 -5.64
CA VAL A 128 1.37 -1.67 -6.66
C VAL A 128 2.42 -0.87 -7.41
N GLU A 129 2.30 -0.84 -8.73
CA GLU A 129 3.18 -0.10 -9.60
C GLU A 129 2.37 0.95 -10.35
N PHE A 130 2.91 2.15 -10.42
CA PHE A 130 2.43 3.16 -11.35
C PHE A 130 3.09 2.95 -12.71
N ILE A 131 2.31 2.96 -13.79
CA ILE A 131 2.78 2.78 -15.16
C ILE A 131 2.34 3.97 -16.01
N GLY A 132 3.27 4.59 -16.72
CA GLY A 132 2.99 5.71 -17.64
C GLY A 132 3.50 7.06 -17.14
N ASP A 133 2.76 8.12 -17.47
CA ASP A 133 3.10 9.52 -17.15
C ASP A 133 2.38 9.99 -15.87
N SER A 134 3.14 10.19 -14.79
CA SER A 134 2.56 10.55 -13.49
C SER A 134 1.97 11.96 -13.44
N GLU A 135 2.41 12.88 -14.31
CA GLU A 135 1.85 14.24 -14.34
C GLU A 135 0.45 14.23 -14.94
N LYS A 136 0.26 13.43 -15.99
CA LYS A 136 -1.03 13.29 -16.66
C LYS A 136 -1.98 12.37 -15.91
N ALA A 137 -1.48 11.37 -15.19
CA ALA A 137 -2.28 10.38 -14.47
C ALA A 137 -3.30 10.99 -13.48
N GLY A 138 -3.00 12.14 -12.90
CA GLY A 138 -3.88 12.84 -11.96
C GLY A 138 -4.93 13.76 -12.60
N THR A 139 -5.02 13.79 -13.93
CA THR A 139 -5.90 14.72 -14.67
C THR A 139 -7.23 14.07 -15.05
N LYS A 140 -8.25 14.91 -15.30
CA LYS A 140 -9.53 14.43 -15.85
C LYS A 140 -9.37 13.81 -17.24
N GLU A 141 -8.47 14.36 -18.05
CA GLU A 141 -8.17 13.85 -19.39
C GLU A 141 -7.73 12.38 -19.35
N ASN A 142 -6.96 11.98 -18.33
CA ASN A 142 -6.51 10.59 -18.16
C ASN A 142 -7.68 9.60 -18.03
N VAL A 143 -8.78 9.99 -17.35
CA VAL A 143 -9.94 9.11 -17.14
C VAL A 143 -10.97 9.17 -18.27
N GLU A 144 -10.89 10.19 -19.14
CA GLU A 144 -11.75 10.36 -20.31
C GLU A 144 -11.21 9.62 -21.55
N LYS A 145 -9.90 9.30 -21.56
CA LYS A 145 -9.27 8.50 -22.62
C LYS A 145 -9.60 7.01 -22.49
N ILE A 146 -9.81 6.35 -23.64
CA ILE A 146 -9.91 4.89 -23.72
C ILE A 146 -8.57 4.24 -23.30
N SER A 147 -7.45 4.86 -23.68
CA SER A 147 -6.11 4.46 -23.27
C SER A 147 -5.52 5.56 -22.37
N PRO A 148 -5.51 5.37 -21.04
CA PRO A 148 -4.99 6.35 -20.11
C PRO A 148 -3.47 6.51 -20.29
N ASP A 149 -2.96 7.74 -20.09
CA ASP A 149 -1.53 8.04 -20.11
C ASP A 149 -0.80 7.46 -18.87
N GLY A 150 -1.54 7.24 -17.78
CA GLY A 150 -1.02 6.63 -16.56
C GLY A 150 -2.07 5.79 -15.84
N TYR A 151 -1.67 4.60 -15.38
CA TYR A 151 -2.55 3.69 -14.67
C TYR A 151 -1.82 2.89 -13.59
N LEU A 152 -2.60 2.32 -12.67
CA LEU A 152 -2.09 1.49 -11.59
C LEU A 152 -2.15 0.02 -11.97
N ARG A 153 -1.08 -0.71 -11.66
CA ARG A 153 -0.96 -2.15 -11.85
C ARG A 153 -0.63 -2.83 -10.53
N ILE A 154 -1.34 -3.90 -10.20
CA ILE A 154 -0.94 -4.75 -9.08
C ILE A 154 0.32 -5.53 -9.49
N GLY A 155 1.36 -5.43 -8.67
CA GLY A 155 2.60 -6.16 -8.84
C GLY A 155 2.59 -7.48 -8.07
N ASN A 156 3.79 -8.02 -7.84
CA ASN A 156 3.98 -9.27 -7.09
C ASN A 156 4.04 -9.01 -5.57
N MET A 157 4.26 -10.07 -4.79
CA MET A 157 4.47 -9.93 -3.35
C MET A 157 5.84 -9.33 -3.03
N ALA A 158 5.85 -8.26 -2.24
CA ALA A 158 7.01 -7.66 -1.61
C ALA A 158 7.43 -8.47 -0.38
N VAL A 159 8.73 -8.74 -0.22
CA VAL A 159 9.30 -9.54 0.87
C VAL A 159 10.07 -8.65 1.84
N PHE A 160 9.80 -8.83 3.12
CA PHE A 160 10.42 -8.10 4.21
C PHE A 160 11.23 -9.02 5.11
N LYS A 161 12.43 -8.58 5.48
CA LYS A 161 13.31 -9.21 6.46
C LYS A 161 13.75 -8.17 7.47
N ASN A 162 13.57 -8.44 8.76
CA ASN A 162 13.90 -7.53 9.86
C ASN A 162 13.29 -6.12 9.64
N GLY A 163 12.00 -6.07 9.27
CA GLY A 163 11.30 -4.80 9.04
C GLY A 163 11.67 -4.06 7.75
N LYS A 164 12.56 -4.60 6.91
CA LYS A 164 13.05 -3.94 5.68
C LYS A 164 12.69 -4.73 4.43
N LEU A 165 12.28 -4.02 3.38
CA LEU A 165 12.04 -4.58 2.06
C LEU A 165 13.36 -5.10 1.48
N THR A 166 13.42 -6.39 1.17
CA THR A 166 14.59 -7.03 0.54
C THR A 166 14.40 -7.27 -0.95
N GLY A 167 13.16 -7.36 -1.42
CA GLY A 167 12.85 -7.55 -2.83
C GLY A 167 11.41 -7.95 -3.07
N TYR A 168 11.16 -8.46 -4.27
CA TYR A 168 9.85 -8.92 -4.70
C TYR A 168 9.95 -10.35 -5.19
N LEU A 169 8.95 -11.16 -4.85
CA LEU A 169 8.83 -12.51 -5.41
C LEU A 169 8.57 -12.42 -6.90
N ASN A 170 9.05 -13.43 -7.65
CA ASN A 170 8.63 -13.61 -9.02
C ASN A 170 7.16 -14.10 -9.06
N PRO A 171 6.49 -14.07 -10.22
CA PRO A 171 5.09 -14.49 -10.31
C PRO A 171 4.84 -15.94 -9.87
N PHE A 172 5.78 -16.84 -10.14
CA PHE A 172 5.68 -18.26 -9.80
C PHE A 172 5.75 -18.47 -8.28
N ASP A 173 6.74 -17.88 -7.61
CA ASP A 173 6.92 -17.96 -6.16
C ASP A 173 5.79 -17.26 -5.41
N SER A 174 5.30 -16.14 -5.94
CA SER A 174 4.16 -15.44 -5.34
C SER A 174 2.91 -16.31 -5.34
N LYS A 175 2.66 -17.02 -6.45
CA LYS A 175 1.55 -17.97 -6.57
C LYS A 175 1.74 -19.17 -5.64
N GLY A 176 2.95 -19.73 -5.59
CA GLY A 176 3.28 -20.82 -4.67
C GLY A 176 3.03 -20.43 -3.21
N LEU A 177 3.44 -19.22 -2.81
CA LEU A 177 3.19 -18.70 -1.48
C LEU A 177 1.70 -18.53 -1.19
N ALA A 178 0.93 -18.01 -2.14
CA ALA A 178 -0.53 -17.88 -1.99
C ALA A 178 -1.21 -19.23 -1.79
N ILE A 179 -0.78 -20.28 -2.51
CA ILE A 179 -1.28 -21.66 -2.34
C ILE A 179 -0.94 -22.18 -0.94
N ILE A 180 0.33 -22.10 -0.53
CA ILE A 180 0.79 -22.62 0.78
C ILE A 180 0.06 -21.92 1.94
N LYS A 181 -0.20 -20.62 1.80
CA LYS A 181 -0.91 -19.83 2.82
C LYS A 181 -2.44 -19.94 2.72
N ASN A 182 -2.96 -20.81 1.84
CA ASN A 182 -4.38 -20.99 1.57
C ASN A 182 -5.11 -19.67 1.27
N LYS A 183 -4.43 -18.79 0.52
CA LYS A 183 -4.93 -17.47 0.09
C LYS A 183 -5.52 -17.52 -1.33
N VAL A 184 -5.50 -18.69 -1.97
CA VAL A 184 -6.18 -18.97 -3.24
C VAL A 184 -7.66 -19.17 -2.95
N GLN A 185 -8.53 -18.44 -3.65
CA GLN A 185 -9.99 -18.60 -3.61
C GLN A 185 -10.52 -18.73 -5.03
#